data_AF-A0A172Q4Z4-F1
#
_entry.id   AF-A0A172Q4Z4-F1
#
_cell.length_a   1.000
_cell.length_b   1.000
_cell.length_c   1.000
_cell.angle_alpha   90.00
_cell.angle_beta   90.00
_cell.angle_gamma   90.00
#
_symmetry.space_group_name_H-M   'P 1'
#
loop_
_entity.id
_entity.type
_entity.pdbx_description
1 polymer ?
#
loop_
_entity_poly.entity_id
_entity_poly.type
_entity_poly.pdbx_seq_one_letter_code
_entity_poly.pdbx_strand_id
1 'polypeptide(L)'
;MTLNSLEQVGKESYLLNFAVSYAFYYDKATDLDKNSYGNIVQALTGQLTLKKSDSAYLVAQEGQKNLTVTWEDNQVQADPDLPEGLLGSWEAKTVR
;
A
#
# COMPACT_ATOMS: atom_id res chain seq x y z
N MET A 1 -1.73 7.08 11.61
CA MET A 1 -2.41 8.07 10.73
C MET A 1 -2.28 9.43 11.39
N THR A 2 -1.96 10.46 10.61
CA THR A 2 -1.78 11.83 11.07
C THR A 2 -2.61 12.76 10.19
N LEU A 3 -3.36 13.66 10.81
CA LEU A 3 -4.00 14.78 10.13
C LEU A 3 -3.03 15.97 10.21
N ASN A 4 -2.51 16.40 9.06
CA ASN A 4 -1.40 17.37 9.01
C ASN A 4 -1.92 18.81 9.06
N SER A 5 -2.96 19.13 8.28
CA SER A 5 -3.63 20.43 8.34
C SER A 5 -5.07 20.35 7.86
N LEU A 6 -5.89 21.31 8.30
CA LEU A 6 -7.25 21.51 7.85
C LEU A 6 -7.43 23.00 7.52
N GLU A 7 -7.66 23.32 6.25
CA GLU A 7 -7.71 24.69 5.75
C GLU A 7 -9.10 25.00 5.18
N GLN A 8 -9.70 26.13 5.55
CA GLN A 8 -10.99 26.54 4.98
C GLN A 8 -10.77 27.09 3.57
N VAL A 9 -11.39 26.47 2.57
CA VAL A 9 -11.29 26.85 1.14
C VAL A 9 -12.60 27.38 0.58
N GLY A 10 -13.68 27.35 1.38
CA GLY A 10 -14.97 27.95 1.06
C GLY A 10 -15.84 28.08 2.31
N LYS A 11 -17.05 28.64 2.18
CA LYS A 11 -17.94 28.93 3.32
C LYS A 11 -18.13 27.71 4.25
N GLU A 12 -18.41 26.55 3.67
CA GLU A 12 -18.58 25.28 4.40
C GLU A 12 -17.65 24.19 3.84
N SER A 13 -16.55 24.58 3.19
CA SER A 13 -15.65 23.68 2.48
C SER A 13 -14.23 23.81 3.01
N TYR A 14 -13.59 22.66 3.24
CA TYR A 14 -12.27 22.58 3.86
C TYR A 14 -11.39 21.61 3.07
N LEU A 15 -10.09 21.89 2.99
CA LEU A 15 -9.09 20.98 2.46
C LEU A 15 -8.36 20.31 3.64
N LEU A 16 -8.47 18.99 3.74
CA LEU A 16 -7.77 18.17 4.72
C LEU A 16 -6.51 17.60 4.08
N ASN A 17 -5.36 17.88 4.68
CA ASN A 17 -4.09 17.23 4.36
C ASN A 17 -3.82 16.13 5.39
N PHE A 18 -3.50 14.93 4.95
CA PHE A 18 -3.23 13.80 5.84
C PHE A 18 -2.04 12.96 5.38
N ALA A 19 -1.50 12.19 6.33
CA ALA A 19 -0.52 11.15 6.09
C ALA A 19 -0.99 9.85 6.77
N VAL A 20 -0.89 8.73 6.06
CA VAL A 20 -1.26 7.42 6.59
C VAL A 20 -0.26 6.39 6.12
N SER A 21 0.03 5.42 6.97
CA SER A 21 0.78 4.23 6.61
C SER A 21 -0.11 3.03 6.84
N TYR A 22 -0.12 2.10 5.90
CA TYR A 22 -0.85 0.85 6.03
C TYR A 22 0.06 -0.31 5.63
N ALA A 23 -0.13 -1.43 6.31
CA ALA A 23 0.55 -2.68 6.01
C ALA A 23 -0.51 -3.66 5.48
N PHE A 24 -0.21 -4.26 4.34
CA PHE A 24 -1.08 -5.21 3.66
C PHE A 24 -0.29 -6.49 3.42
N TYR A 25 -0.69 -7.55 4.12
CA TYR A 25 -0.24 -8.89 3.82
C TYR A 25 -1.16 -9.52 2.78
N TYR A 26 -0.57 -10.23 1.82
CA TYR A 26 -1.33 -11.01 0.86
C TYR A 26 -0.64 -12.34 0.58
N ASP A 27 -1.44 -13.38 0.46
CA ASP A 27 -0.99 -14.75 0.26
C ASP A 27 -1.17 -15.18 -1.20
N LYS A 28 -0.68 -16.38 -1.53
CA LYS A 28 -0.78 -16.94 -2.88
C LYS A 28 -2.23 -17.06 -3.37
N ALA A 29 -3.21 -17.16 -2.48
CA ALA A 29 -4.62 -17.24 -2.87
C ALA A 29 -5.15 -15.89 -3.39
N THR A 30 -4.48 -14.78 -3.08
CA THR A 30 -4.80 -13.45 -3.58
C THR A 30 -4.09 -13.05 -4.89
N ASP A 31 -3.02 -13.76 -5.28
CA ASP A 31 -2.33 -13.56 -6.57
C ASP A 31 -2.08 -14.91 -7.26
N LEU A 32 -3.16 -15.49 -7.79
CA LEU A 32 -3.16 -16.78 -8.47
C LEU A 32 -2.31 -16.78 -9.76
N ASP A 33 -2.14 -15.63 -10.39
CA ASP A 33 -1.43 -15.50 -11.67
C ASP A 33 0.09 -15.61 -11.47
N LYS A 34 0.63 -14.99 -10.40
CA LYS A 34 2.08 -14.98 -10.13
C LYS A 34 2.49 -15.90 -8.99
N ASN A 35 1.53 -16.52 -8.31
CA ASN A 35 1.76 -17.34 -7.13
C ASN A 35 2.63 -16.62 -6.07
N SER A 36 2.42 -15.30 -5.98
CA SER A 36 3.24 -14.41 -5.17
C SER A 36 2.65 -14.24 -3.78
N TYR A 37 3.50 -13.91 -2.82
CA TYR A 37 3.11 -13.70 -1.44
C TYR A 37 4.04 -12.68 -0.80
N GLY A 38 3.56 -12.02 0.25
CA GLY A 38 4.43 -11.14 1.01
C GLY A 38 3.66 -10.07 1.76
N ASN A 39 4.41 -9.05 2.15
CA ASN A 39 3.89 -7.90 2.85
C ASN A 39 4.29 -6.64 2.10
N ILE A 40 3.33 -5.73 1.96
CA ILE A 40 3.56 -4.40 1.42
C ILE A 40 3.26 -3.41 2.53
N VAL A 41 4.25 -2.58 2.88
CA VAL A 41 4.04 -1.44 3.77
C VAL A 41 4.13 -0.18 2.93
N GLN A 42 3.04 0.57 2.84
CA GLN A 42 2.98 1.81 2.09
C GLN A 42 2.69 2.99 3.01
N ALA A 43 3.44 4.07 2.81
CA ALA A 43 3.12 5.39 3.34
C ALA A 43 2.54 6.26 2.23
N LEU A 44 1.41 6.90 2.53
CA LEU A 44 0.67 7.76 1.65
C LEU A 44 0.54 9.15 2.28
N THR A 45 0.61 10.17 1.45
CA THR A 45 0.04 11.49 1.76
C THR A 45 -1.14 11.74 0.85
N GLY A 46 -2.11 12.49 1.35
CA GLY A 46 -3.29 12.79 0.57
C GLY A 46 -3.97 14.08 0.96
N GLN A 47 -4.81 14.55 0.04
CA GLN A 47 -5.64 15.72 0.22
C GLN A 47 -7.10 15.35 -0.11
N LEU A 48 -8.02 15.73 0.76
CA LEU A 48 -9.45 15.53 0.59
C LEU A 48 -10.20 16.83 0.84
N THR A 49 -11.13 17.18 -0.04
CA THR A 49 -12.12 18.22 0.27
C THR A 49 -13.19 17.65 1.21
N LEU A 50 -13.42 18.35 2.33
CA LEU A 50 -14.45 18.07 3.30
C LEU A 50 -15.52 19.17 3.26
N LYS A 51 -16.78 18.79 3.42
CA LYS A 51 -17.88 19.73 3.70
C LYS A 51 -18.25 19.66 5.16
N LYS A 52 -18.40 20.82 5.79
CA LYS A 52 -18.92 20.91 7.15
C LYS A 52 -20.43 20.66 7.13
N SER A 53 -20.89 19.79 8.02
CA SER A 53 -22.28 19.66 8.41
C SER A 53 -22.45 20.11 9.86
N ASP A 54 -23.68 20.14 10.38
CA ASP A 54 -23.99 20.70 11.69
C ASP A 54 -23.12 20.13 12.83
N SER A 55 -22.79 18.84 12.79
CA SER A 55 -22.00 18.17 13.83
C SER A 55 -20.79 17.38 13.33
N ALA A 56 -20.47 17.43 12.03
CA ALA A 56 -19.43 16.60 11.45
C ALA A 56 -18.79 17.21 10.20
N TYR A 57 -17.75 16.54 9.70
CA TYR A 57 -17.18 16.77 8.38
C TYR A 57 -17.47 15.56 7.50
N LEU A 58 -17.98 15.83 6.30
CA LEU A 58 -18.27 14.82 5.29
C LEU A 58 -17.24 14.92 4.16
N VAL A 59 -16.69 13.80 3.73
CA VAL A 59 -15.81 13.79 2.54
C VAL A 59 -16.65 14.13 1.31
N ALA A 60 -16.26 15.17 0.59
CA ALA A 60 -16.97 15.60 -0.60
C ALA A 60 -16.81 14.61 -1.75
N GLN A 61 -17.87 14.40 -2.54
CA GLN A 61 -17.78 13.61 -3.78
C GLN A 61 -16.99 14.32 -4.89
N GLU A 62 -16.98 15.65 -4.88
CA GLU A 62 -16.27 16.50 -5.83
C GLU A 62 -15.25 17.38 -5.11
N GLY A 63 -14.24 17.85 -5.84
CA GLY A 63 -13.14 18.66 -5.30
C GLY A 63 -11.80 17.93 -5.35
N GLN A 64 -10.82 18.47 -4.62
CA GLN A 64 -9.45 17.98 -4.64
C GLN A 64 -9.36 16.63 -3.95
N LYS A 65 -8.89 15.64 -4.71
CA LYS A 65 -8.72 14.25 -4.28
C LYS A 65 -7.44 13.73 -4.91
N ASN A 66 -6.40 13.71 -4.10
CA ASN A 66 -5.11 13.22 -4.56
C ASN A 66 -4.48 12.40 -3.45
N LEU A 67 -3.92 11.28 -3.87
CA LEU A 67 -3.18 10.35 -3.04
C LEU A 67 -1.83 10.15 -3.71
N THR A 68 -0.77 10.27 -2.92
CA THR A 68 0.60 10.09 -3.37
C THR A 68 1.26 9.08 -2.45
N VAL A 69 1.79 8.00 -3.02
CA VAL A 69 2.70 7.10 -2.31
C VAL A 69 4.01 7.85 -2.10
N THR A 70 4.39 8.05 -0.84
CA THR A 70 5.64 8.72 -0.49
C THR A 70 6.76 7.73 -0.20
N TRP A 71 6.40 6.53 0.25
CA TRP A 71 7.34 5.45 0.52
C TRP A 71 6.62 4.11 0.45
N GLU A 72 7.35 3.09 0.00
CA GLU A 72 6.89 1.70 -0.03
C GLU A 72 8.06 0.78 0.33
N ASP A 73 7.80 -0.18 1.21
CA ASP A 73 8.61 -1.40 1.35
C ASP A 73 7.80 -2.57 0.80
N ASN A 74 8.30 -3.14 -0.29
CA ASN A 74 7.68 -4.21 -1.03
C ASN A 74 8.47 -5.49 -0.84
N GLN A 75 7.96 -6.37 0.00
CA GLN A 75 8.58 -7.65 0.31
C GLN A 75 7.86 -8.81 -0.40
N VAL A 76 7.33 -8.55 -1.58
CA VAL A 76 6.69 -9.57 -2.41
C VAL A 76 7.73 -10.54 -2.94
N GLN A 77 7.43 -11.82 -2.77
CA GLN A 77 8.23 -12.93 -3.25
C GLN A 77 7.34 -13.83 -4.11
N ALA A 78 7.95 -14.44 -5.12
CA ALA A 78 7.35 -15.54 -5.85
C ALA A 78 8.14 -16.81 -5.54
N ASP A 79 7.52 -17.98 -5.74
CA ASP A 79 8.28 -19.21 -5.70
C ASP A 79 9.40 -19.16 -6.76
N PRO A 80 10.63 -19.59 -6.41
CA PRO A 80 11.72 -19.59 -7.36
C PRO A 80 11.40 -20.52 -8.52
N ASP A 81 11.59 -20.03 -9.74
CA ASP A 81 11.51 -20.84 -10.96
C ASP A 81 12.77 -21.70 -11.05
N LEU A 82 12.74 -22.85 -10.39
CA LEU A 82 13.86 -23.78 -10.34
C LEU A 82 13.80 -24.74 -11.54
N PRO A 83 14.86 -24.83 -12.36
CA PRO A 83 14.97 -25.83 -13.41
C PRO A 83 14.59 -27.23 -12.94
N GLU A 84 13.82 -27.95 -13.75
CA GLU A 84 13.53 -29.37 -13.51
C GLU A 84 14.86 -30.14 -13.36
N GLY A 85 14.98 -30.88 -12.25
CA GLY A 85 16.21 -31.61 -11.90
C GLY A 85 17.11 -30.92 -10.88
N LEU A 86 16.84 -29.66 -10.49
CA LEU A 86 17.53 -29.05 -9.35
C LEU A 86 16.91 -29.41 -7.98
N LEU A 87 15.66 -29.85 -7.99
CA LEU A 87 14.94 -30.33 -6.82
C LEU A 87 15.37 -31.77 -6.52
N GLY A 88 16.16 -31.96 -5.46
CA GLY A 88 16.65 -33.28 -5.09
C GLY A 88 17.73 -33.24 -4.02
N SER A 89 18.26 -34.41 -3.68
CA SER A 89 19.42 -34.54 -2.78
C SER A 89 20.69 -34.67 -3.60
N TRP A 90 21.74 -33.96 -3.19
CA TRP A 90 23.03 -33.91 -3.89
C TRP A 90 24.12 -34.53 -3.01
N GLU A 91 24.92 -35.41 -3.60
CA GLU A 91 26.16 -35.87 -2.98
C GLU A 91 27.36 -35.15 -3.59
N ALA A 92 28.12 -34.44 -2.77
CA ALA A 92 29.35 -33.79 -3.20
C ALA A 92 30.44 -34.85 -3.41
N LYS A 93 30.96 -34.95 -4.64
CA LYS A 93 32.10 -35.82 -4.95
C LYS A 93 33.39 -35.02 -4.91
N THR A 94 34.23 -35.27 -3.90
CA THR A 94 35.58 -34.69 -3.85
C THR A 94 36.48 -35.43 -4.84
N VAL A 95 36.94 -34.75 -5.89
CA VAL A 95 37.97 -35.28 -6.79
C VAL A 95 39.33 -35.02 -6.13
N ARG A 96 40.10 -36.08 -5.86
CA ARG A 96 41.48 -36.01 -5.37
C ARG A 96 42.45 -36.12 -6.53
#